data_AF-B3SB83-F1
#
_entry.id   AF-B3SB83-F1
#
_cell.length_a   1.000
_cell.length_b   1.000
_cell.length_c   1.000
_cell.angle_alpha   90.00
_cell.angle_beta   90.00
_cell.angle_gamma   90.00
#
_symmetry.space_group_name_H-M   'P 1'
#
loop_
_entity.id
_entity.type
_entity.pdbx_description
1 polymer ?
#
loop_
_entity_poly.entity_id
_entity_poly.type
_entity_poly.pdbx_seq_one_letter_code
_entity_poly.pdbx_strand_id
1 'polypeptide(L)'
;VHICLAVKGQSRWVRYFIKELSNFYLQTGDKHFSVIIADFGRDSNENLDVLKELKASPLQNYKVIPMYKDYQNFSKTIGMDTAIRSIDDPESIVLQYDLHINFPHDLLDNIRKRCIRKRSVYMPIIVRLYCGHNLSNPNGFYERDGFGIMAYYKGDYDALGGMEVEKFKFKWGGEDSEMADRILKHQMEIERLCHPGMFHFFHRK
;
A
#
# COMPACT_ATOMS: atom_id res chain seq x y z
N VAL A 1 -6.03 10.98 -0.95
CA VAL A 1 -5.07 9.91 -0.56
C VAL A 1 -4.86 9.00 -1.76
N HIS A 2 -3.62 8.80 -2.20
CA HIS A 2 -3.28 7.85 -3.27
C HIS A 2 -2.83 6.53 -2.66
N ILE A 3 -3.58 5.46 -2.92
CA ILE A 3 -3.27 4.11 -2.46
C ILE A 3 -2.35 3.47 -3.51
N CYS A 4 -1.09 3.25 -3.16
CA CYS A 4 -0.05 2.75 -4.05
C CYS A 4 0.25 1.28 -3.78
N LEU A 5 0.34 0.49 -4.85
CA LEU A 5 0.57 -0.95 -4.83
C LEU A 5 1.53 -1.38 -5.94
N ALA A 6 2.33 -2.40 -5.67
CA ALA A 6 3.08 -3.14 -6.68
C ALA A 6 2.58 -4.59 -6.72
N VAL A 7 2.25 -5.10 -7.90
CA VAL A 7 1.64 -6.43 -8.05
C VAL A 7 2.32 -7.25 -9.17
N LYS A 8 2.45 -8.56 -8.95
CA LYS A 8 2.75 -9.58 -9.96
C LYS A 8 2.01 -10.85 -9.58
N GLY A 9 1.24 -11.44 -10.50
CA GLY A 9 0.69 -12.80 -10.30
C GLY A 9 -0.06 -13.01 -8.96
N GLN A 10 -1.08 -12.18 -8.69
CA GLN A 10 -1.87 -12.24 -7.45
C GLN A 10 -3.37 -12.03 -7.72
N SER A 11 -3.91 -12.69 -8.74
CA SER A 11 -5.24 -12.41 -9.31
C SER A 11 -6.36 -12.39 -8.26
N ARG A 12 -6.34 -13.35 -7.33
CA ARG A 12 -7.33 -13.45 -6.26
C ARG A 12 -7.27 -12.26 -5.30
N TRP A 13 -6.06 -11.84 -4.93
CA TRP A 13 -5.85 -10.74 -4.01
C TRP A 13 -6.15 -9.38 -4.65
N VAL A 14 -5.85 -9.20 -5.93
CA VAL A 14 -6.25 -7.98 -6.66
C VAL A 14 -7.77 -7.84 -6.70
N ARG A 15 -8.50 -8.91 -7.02
CA ARG A 15 -9.97 -8.89 -6.98
C ARG A 15 -10.52 -8.62 -5.59
N TYR A 16 -9.92 -9.23 -4.56
CA TYR A 16 -10.30 -8.98 -3.18
C TYR A 16 -10.09 -7.51 -2.81
N PHE A 17 -8.92 -6.94 -3.11
CA PHE A 17 -8.61 -5.54 -2.87
C PHE A 17 -9.58 -4.58 -3.59
N ILE A 18 -9.84 -4.79 -4.88
CA ILE A 18 -10.81 -3.97 -5.64
C ILE A 18 -12.20 -4.07 -5.02
N LYS A 19 -12.63 -5.26 -4.59
CA LYS A 19 -13.91 -5.47 -3.92
C LYS A 19 -13.97 -4.72 -2.59
N GLU A 20 -12.94 -4.80 -1.75
CA GLU A 20 -12.91 -4.10 -0.46
C GLU A 20 -12.98 -2.58 -0.63
N LEU A 21 -12.21 -2.02 -1.57
CA LEU A 21 -12.28 -0.60 -1.87
C LEU A 21 -13.63 -0.19 -2.47
N SER A 22 -14.24 -1.06 -3.28
CA SER A 22 -15.58 -0.83 -3.82
C SER A 22 -16.62 -0.79 -2.71
N ASN A 23 -16.54 -1.72 -1.76
CA ASN A 23 -17.40 -1.73 -0.57
C ASN A 23 -17.20 -0.48 0.26
N PHE A 24 -15.96 -0.09 0.53
CA PHE A 24 -15.62 1.16 1.20
C PHE A 24 -16.27 2.36 0.50
N TYR A 25 -16.03 2.52 -0.81
CA TYR A 25 -16.57 3.64 -1.59
C TYR A 25 -18.10 3.69 -1.57
N LEU A 26 -18.77 2.56 -1.76
CA LEU A 26 -20.23 2.49 -1.76
C LEU A 26 -20.84 2.77 -0.39
N GLN A 27 -20.15 2.43 0.70
CA GLN A 27 -20.66 2.64 2.05
C GLN A 27 -20.35 4.04 2.60
N THR A 28 -19.19 4.61 2.29
CA THR A 28 -18.75 5.90 2.83
C THR A 28 -19.05 7.07 1.89
N GLY A 29 -19.16 6.82 0.58
CA GLY A 29 -19.25 7.85 -0.44
C GLY A 29 -17.97 8.69 -0.60
N ASP A 30 -16.86 8.28 0.02
CA ASP A 30 -15.60 9.02 -0.01
C ASP A 30 -15.00 9.02 -1.42
N LYS A 31 -14.97 10.19 -2.06
CA LYS A 31 -14.39 10.39 -3.40
C LYS A 31 -12.94 10.85 -3.37
N HIS A 32 -12.38 11.13 -2.20
CA HIS A 32 -11.07 11.77 -2.03
C HIS A 32 -9.93 10.75 -1.89
N PHE A 33 -9.98 9.71 -2.72
CA PHE A 33 -8.90 8.76 -2.88
C PHE A 33 -8.73 8.31 -4.34
N SER A 34 -7.56 7.76 -4.64
CA SER A 34 -7.31 7.05 -5.89
C SER A 34 -6.46 5.81 -5.66
N VAL A 35 -6.43 4.93 -6.65
CA VAL A 35 -5.63 3.70 -6.64
C VAL A 35 -4.56 3.78 -7.72
N ILE A 36 -3.29 3.56 -7.38
CA ILE A 36 -2.18 3.52 -8.33
C ILE A 36 -1.49 2.17 -8.22
N ILE A 37 -1.54 1.38 -9.30
CA ILE A 37 -0.99 0.03 -9.34
C ILE A 37 0.16 -0.03 -10.33
N ALA A 38 1.35 -0.38 -9.85
CA ALA A 38 2.48 -0.80 -10.67
C ALA A 38 2.34 -2.31 -10.96
N ASP A 39 1.97 -2.64 -12.19
CA ASP A 39 1.63 -3.99 -12.64
C ASP A 39 2.81 -4.65 -13.36
N PHE A 40 3.46 -5.63 -12.72
CA PHE A 40 4.52 -6.46 -13.31
C PHE A 40 3.97 -7.64 -14.11
N GLY A 41 2.67 -7.65 -14.38
CA GLY A 41 2.02 -8.65 -15.20
C GLY A 41 1.73 -9.93 -14.43
N ARG A 42 1.58 -11.00 -15.20
CA ARG A 42 0.97 -12.26 -14.75
C ARG A 42 2.03 -13.34 -14.68
N ASP A 43 1.81 -14.29 -13.78
CA ASP A 43 2.42 -15.61 -13.92
C ASP A 43 1.65 -16.41 -14.97
N SER A 44 2.29 -17.43 -15.55
CA SER A 44 1.76 -18.19 -16.70
C SER A 44 0.38 -18.82 -16.48
N ASN A 45 -0.03 -19.01 -15.23
CA ASN A 45 -1.31 -19.62 -14.85
C ASN A 45 -2.40 -18.60 -14.45
N GLU A 46 -2.11 -17.31 -14.51
CA GLU A 46 -3.02 -16.25 -14.11
C GLU A 46 -3.50 -15.40 -15.30
N ASN A 47 -4.78 -15.04 -15.31
CA ASN A 47 -5.43 -14.38 -16.45
C ASN A 47 -6.04 -13.01 -16.11
N LEU A 48 -5.68 -12.40 -14.97
CA LEU A 48 -6.30 -11.14 -14.56
C LEU A 48 -5.79 -9.95 -15.38
N ASP A 49 -6.73 -9.19 -15.95
CA ASP A 49 -6.48 -7.85 -16.47
C ASP A 49 -6.89 -6.84 -15.39
N VAL A 50 -5.90 -6.28 -14.70
CA VAL A 50 -6.10 -5.34 -13.59
C VAL A 50 -6.90 -4.11 -14.03
N LEU A 51 -6.60 -3.56 -15.21
CA LEU A 51 -7.28 -2.39 -15.73
C LEU A 51 -8.75 -2.70 -16.06
N LYS A 52 -9.03 -3.87 -16.63
CA LYS A 52 -10.38 -4.31 -16.91
C LYS A 52 -11.21 -4.48 -15.63
N GLU A 53 -10.62 -5.05 -14.58
CA GLU A 53 -11.29 -5.25 -13.29
C GLU A 53 -11.57 -3.91 -12.60
N LEU A 54 -10.62 -2.96 -12.64
CA LEU A 54 -10.85 -1.60 -12.14
C LEU A 54 -11.96 -0.88 -12.92
N LYS A 55 -11.99 -0.99 -14.26
CA LYS A 55 -13.06 -0.42 -15.10
C LYS A 55 -14.44 -1.00 -14.82
N ALA A 56 -14.51 -2.26 -14.40
CA ALA A 56 -15.75 -2.93 -14.04
C ALA A 56 -16.21 -2.61 -12.61
N SER A 57 -15.38 -1.94 -11.81
CA SER A 57 -15.66 -1.56 -10.43
C SER A 57 -16.31 -0.17 -10.33
N PRO A 58 -16.96 0.18 -9.20
CA PRO A 58 -17.46 1.53 -8.95
C PRO A 58 -16.36 2.57 -8.65
N LEU A 59 -15.08 2.17 -8.57
CA LEU A 59 -13.98 3.08 -8.26
C LEU A 59 -13.79 4.12 -9.36
N GLN A 60 -13.66 5.39 -8.98
CA GLN A 60 -13.64 6.50 -9.94
C GLN A 60 -12.24 6.92 -10.38
N ASN A 61 -11.27 6.86 -9.46
CA ASN A 61 -9.93 7.38 -9.69
C ASN A 61 -8.91 6.24 -9.58
N TYR A 62 -8.34 5.82 -10.70
CA TYR A 62 -7.28 4.81 -10.72
C TYR A 62 -6.29 5.00 -11.86
N LYS A 63 -5.08 4.48 -11.66
CA LYS A 63 -3.98 4.46 -12.64
C LYS A 63 -3.27 3.11 -12.57
N VAL A 64 -3.03 2.50 -13.72
CA VAL A 64 -2.26 1.26 -13.85
C VAL A 64 -1.01 1.56 -14.66
N ILE A 65 0.16 1.25 -14.11
CA ILE A 65 1.46 1.45 -14.74
C ILE A 65 1.99 0.08 -15.17
N PRO A 66 2.14 -0.20 -16.48
CA PRO A 66 2.50 -1.52 -16.99
C PRO A 66 4.01 -1.79 -16.87
N MET A 67 4.47 -2.16 -15.68
CA MET A 67 5.88 -2.48 -15.38
C MET A 67 6.41 -3.69 -16.17
N TYR A 68 5.53 -4.61 -16.56
CA TYR A 68 5.90 -5.80 -17.35
C TYR A 68 6.52 -5.49 -18.72
N LYS A 69 6.42 -4.24 -19.20
CA LYS A 69 7.07 -3.79 -20.45
C LYS A 69 8.56 -3.62 -20.28
N ASP A 70 9.00 -3.19 -19.09
CA ASP A 70 10.38 -2.81 -18.81
C ASP A 70 11.08 -3.80 -17.86
N TYR A 71 10.32 -4.64 -17.15
CA TYR A 71 10.83 -5.54 -16.13
C TYR A 71 10.28 -6.96 -16.28
N GLN A 72 11.18 -7.96 -16.30
CA GLN A 72 10.82 -9.38 -16.29
C GLN A 72 10.56 -9.91 -14.86
N ASN A 73 11.32 -9.38 -13.89
CA ASN A 73 11.26 -9.80 -12.49
C ASN A 73 10.47 -8.80 -11.65
N PHE A 74 9.73 -9.31 -10.68
CA PHE A 74 9.04 -8.46 -9.70
C PHE A 74 10.04 -7.78 -8.80
N SER A 75 9.82 -6.50 -8.53
CA SER A 75 10.51 -5.75 -7.49
C SER A 75 9.52 -4.84 -6.78
N LYS A 76 9.24 -5.15 -5.50
CA LYS A 76 8.33 -4.34 -4.66
C LYS A 76 8.79 -2.89 -4.63
N THR A 77 10.08 -2.65 -4.37
CA THR A 77 10.66 -1.31 -4.24
C THR A 77 10.55 -0.51 -5.53
N ILE A 78 10.92 -1.08 -6.68
CA ILE A 78 10.79 -0.38 -7.98
C ILE A 78 9.33 -0.06 -8.28
N GLY A 79 8.44 -1.03 -8.09
CA GLY A 79 7.02 -0.84 -8.36
C GLY A 79 6.40 0.24 -7.50
N MET A 80 6.68 0.19 -6.19
CA MET A 80 6.15 1.15 -5.24
C MET A 80 6.70 2.56 -5.49
N ASP A 81 8.01 2.70 -5.68
CA ASP A 81 8.63 3.99 -6.01
C ASP A 81 8.06 4.57 -7.31
N THR A 82 7.89 3.73 -8.35
CA THR A 82 7.29 4.15 -9.63
C THR A 82 5.85 4.62 -9.45
N ALA A 83 5.03 3.88 -8.70
CA ALA A 83 3.65 4.27 -8.41
C ALA A 83 3.59 5.63 -7.69
N ILE A 84 4.41 5.81 -6.65
CA ILE A 84 4.45 7.02 -5.84
C ILE A 84 4.96 8.21 -6.66
N ARG A 85 6.07 8.05 -7.40
CA ARG A 85 6.62 9.12 -8.25
C ARG A 85 5.69 9.54 -9.38
N SER A 86 4.71 8.72 -9.73
CA SER A 86 3.70 9.07 -10.73
C SER A 86 2.63 10.04 -10.24
N ILE A 87 2.70 10.47 -8.97
CA ILE A 87 1.87 11.50 -8.34
C ILE A 87 2.59 12.84 -8.44
N ASP A 88 1.96 13.82 -9.09
CA ASP A 88 2.55 15.14 -9.32
C ASP A 88 2.33 16.11 -8.14
N ASP A 89 1.18 16.02 -7.47
CA ASP A 89 0.80 16.93 -6.40
C ASP A 89 1.58 16.62 -5.10
N PRO A 90 2.48 17.51 -4.66
CA PRO A 90 3.24 17.28 -3.43
C PRO A 90 2.35 17.35 -2.17
N GLU A 91 1.17 17.96 -2.24
CA GLU A 91 0.22 18.06 -1.12
C GLU A 91 -0.69 16.84 -0.97
N SER A 92 -0.55 15.87 -1.86
CA SER A 92 -1.27 14.61 -1.74
C SER A 92 -0.64 13.69 -0.69
N ILE A 93 -1.49 13.02 0.10
CA ILE A 93 -1.06 11.93 0.99
C ILE A 93 -0.98 10.64 0.19
N VAL A 94 0.15 9.95 0.32
CA VAL A 94 0.41 8.61 -0.21
C VAL A 94 0.10 7.60 0.87
N LEU A 95 -0.51 6.47 0.50
CA LEU A 95 -0.59 5.26 1.30
C LEU A 95 0.14 4.14 0.56
N GLN A 96 1.29 3.74 1.07
CA GLN A 96 1.93 2.48 0.67
C GLN A 96 1.15 1.32 1.30
N TYR A 97 0.59 0.45 0.45
CA TYR A 97 -0.34 -0.59 0.87
C TYR A 97 0.14 -2.00 0.51
N ASP A 98 -0.37 -3.01 1.21
CA ASP A 98 -0.13 -4.43 0.92
C ASP A 98 -1.45 -5.08 0.50
N LEU A 99 -1.40 -5.85 -0.58
CA LEU A 99 -2.55 -6.50 -1.20
C LEU A 99 -3.21 -7.56 -0.29
N HIS A 100 -2.48 -8.06 0.71
CA HIS A 100 -2.94 -9.09 1.63
C HIS A 100 -3.55 -8.52 2.93
N ILE A 101 -3.91 -7.24 2.94
CA ILE A 101 -4.53 -6.58 4.09
C ILE A 101 -5.96 -6.18 3.74
N ASN A 102 -6.93 -6.52 4.59
CA ASN A 102 -8.30 -6.01 4.45
C ASN A 102 -8.35 -4.50 4.60
N PHE A 103 -9.38 -3.83 4.08
CA PHE A 103 -9.44 -2.36 4.09
C PHE A 103 -10.45 -1.83 5.11
N PRO A 104 -10.04 -1.39 6.32
CA PRO A 104 -10.95 -0.81 7.31
C PRO A 104 -11.55 0.50 6.80
N HIS A 105 -12.84 0.74 7.10
CA HIS A 105 -13.53 1.93 6.59
C HIS A 105 -13.06 3.24 7.23
N ASP A 106 -12.41 3.19 8.38
CA ASP A 106 -11.84 4.36 9.04
C ASP A 106 -10.37 4.60 8.66
N LEU A 107 -9.76 3.75 7.83
CA LEU A 107 -8.34 3.83 7.50
C LEU A 107 -7.96 5.17 6.88
N LEU A 108 -8.70 5.61 5.85
CA LEU A 108 -8.39 6.86 5.15
C LEU A 108 -8.56 8.09 6.04
N ASP A 109 -9.56 8.11 6.91
CA ASP A 109 -9.76 9.21 7.85
C ASP A 109 -8.67 9.24 8.93
N ASN A 110 -8.25 8.06 9.41
CA ASN A 110 -7.13 7.99 10.34
C ASN A 110 -5.83 8.48 9.71
N ILE A 111 -5.58 8.14 8.44
CA ILE A 111 -4.43 8.64 7.66
C ILE A 111 -4.49 10.16 7.55
N ARG A 112 -5.62 10.73 7.09
CA ARG A 112 -5.78 12.17 6.91
C ARG A 112 -5.58 12.96 8.20
N LYS A 113 -5.94 12.38 9.36
CA LYS A 113 -5.79 13.03 10.68
C LYS A 113 -4.36 13.00 11.22
N ARG A 114 -3.53 12.05 10.78
CA ARG A 114 -2.23 11.74 11.40
C ARG A 114 -1.03 12.08 10.54
N CYS A 115 -1.22 12.12 9.23
CA CYS A 115 -0.21 12.65 8.34
C CYS A 115 -0.25 14.17 8.42
N ILE A 116 0.84 14.79 8.88
CA ILE A 116 1.02 16.24 8.89
C ILE A 116 2.31 16.54 8.16
N ARG A 117 2.22 17.34 7.09
CA ARG A 117 3.34 17.67 6.21
C ARG A 117 4.54 18.18 7.00
N LYS A 118 5.74 17.65 6.73
CA LYS A 118 7.01 17.96 7.40
C LYS A 118 7.01 17.73 8.91
N ARG A 119 6.04 16.99 9.45
CA ARG A 119 5.92 16.77 10.89
C ARG A 119 5.70 15.31 11.23
N SER A 120 4.70 14.66 10.66
CA SER A 120 4.32 13.30 11.07
C SER A 120 3.90 12.43 9.89
N VAL A 121 4.32 11.17 9.96
CA VAL A 121 3.87 10.08 9.09
C VAL A 121 3.05 9.09 9.91
N TYR A 122 2.14 8.37 9.26
CA TYR A 122 1.35 7.33 9.92
C TYR A 122 1.80 5.94 9.50
N MET A 123 2.21 5.11 10.46
CA MET A 123 2.64 3.72 10.26
C MET A 123 1.84 2.80 11.17
N PRO A 124 0.66 2.31 10.73
CA PRO A 124 -0.20 1.48 11.58
C PRO A 124 0.47 0.17 11.97
N ILE A 125 0.29 -0.21 13.24
CA ILE A 125 0.59 -1.57 13.71
C ILE A 125 -0.65 -2.43 13.37
N ILE A 126 -0.43 -3.42 12.52
CA ILE A 126 -1.47 -4.34 12.04
C ILE A 126 -1.44 -5.65 12.83
N VAL A 127 -2.52 -6.43 12.74
CA VAL A 127 -2.55 -7.81 13.24
C VAL A 127 -2.25 -8.77 12.09
N ARG A 128 -1.21 -9.58 12.23
CA ARG A 128 -0.95 -10.68 11.28
C ARG A 128 -1.66 -11.93 11.75
N LEU A 129 -2.58 -12.40 10.92
CA LEU A 129 -3.40 -13.56 11.22
C LEU A 129 -2.57 -14.85 11.14
N TYR A 130 -2.83 -15.78 12.05
CA TYR A 130 -2.31 -17.14 11.94
C TYR A 130 -3.01 -17.90 10.80
N CYS A 131 -2.37 -18.96 10.31
CA CYS A 131 -2.95 -19.83 9.27
C CYS A 131 -4.34 -20.35 9.72
N GLY A 132 -5.32 -20.28 8.82
CA GLY A 132 -6.70 -20.72 9.10
C GLY A 132 -7.60 -19.65 9.72
N HIS A 133 -7.08 -18.49 10.13
CA HIS A 133 -7.87 -17.39 10.66
C HIS A 133 -8.28 -16.38 9.59
N ASN A 134 -9.35 -15.65 9.85
CA ASN A 134 -9.98 -14.70 8.93
C ASN A 134 -10.66 -13.55 9.71
N LEU A 135 -11.29 -12.61 8.99
CA LEU A 135 -11.91 -11.42 9.58
C LEU A 135 -13.01 -11.73 10.60
N SER A 136 -13.76 -12.83 10.42
CA SER A 136 -14.85 -13.22 11.33
C SER A 136 -14.37 -14.01 12.56
N ASN A 137 -13.15 -14.53 12.52
CA ASN A 137 -12.50 -15.22 13.64
C ASN A 137 -11.02 -14.80 13.72
N PRO A 138 -10.76 -13.53 14.08
CA PRO A 138 -9.41 -12.97 14.04
C PRO A 138 -8.57 -13.54 15.19
N ASN A 139 -7.50 -14.25 14.84
CA ASN A 139 -6.45 -14.65 15.76
C ASN A 139 -5.09 -14.49 15.08
N GLY A 140 -4.15 -13.91 15.80
CA GLY A 140 -2.89 -13.45 15.25
C GLY A 140 -2.07 -12.70 16.29
N PHE A 141 -1.06 -11.98 15.83
CA PHE A 141 -0.21 -11.15 16.68
C PHE A 141 -0.05 -9.74 16.10
N TYR A 142 0.19 -8.76 16.97
CA TYR A 142 0.53 -7.41 16.54
C TYR A 142 1.93 -7.38 15.93
N GLU A 143 2.04 -7.00 14.67
CA GLU A 143 3.31 -6.86 13.95
C GLU A 143 3.96 -5.52 14.32
N ARG A 144 4.50 -5.46 15.54
CA ARG A 144 5.06 -4.22 16.13
C ARG A 144 6.31 -3.73 15.42
N ASP A 145 7.04 -4.63 14.77
CA ASP A 145 8.29 -4.33 14.05
C ASP A 145 8.08 -4.18 12.54
N GLY A 146 6.83 -4.25 12.07
CA GLY A 146 6.47 -4.03 10.68
C GLY A 146 6.34 -2.55 10.33
N PHE A 147 6.97 -2.13 9.24
CA PHE A 147 6.90 -0.76 8.71
C PHE A 147 6.31 -0.69 7.30
N GLY A 148 5.88 -1.83 6.74
CA GLY A 148 5.50 -1.94 5.33
C GLY A 148 4.21 -1.25 4.92
N ILE A 149 3.38 -0.84 5.89
CA ILE A 149 2.23 0.02 5.67
C ILE A 149 2.55 1.38 6.26
N MET A 150 2.51 2.39 5.40
CA MET A 150 2.87 3.73 5.80
C MET A 150 2.17 4.77 4.93
N ALA A 151 1.82 5.88 5.56
CA ALA A 151 1.23 7.03 4.89
C ALA A 151 1.98 8.31 5.25
N TYR A 152 2.19 9.15 4.24
CA TYR A 152 2.97 10.37 4.32
C TYR A 152 2.61 11.33 3.20
N TYR A 153 2.94 12.60 3.33
CA TYR A 153 2.81 13.55 2.22
C TYR A 153 3.79 13.21 1.12
N LYS A 154 3.35 13.33 -0.13
CA LYS A 154 4.19 13.14 -1.32
C LYS A 154 5.41 14.06 -1.30
N GLY A 155 5.23 15.32 -0.89
CA GLY A 155 6.35 16.26 -0.75
C GLY A 155 7.40 15.84 0.28
N ASP A 156 6.98 15.17 1.37
CA ASP A 156 7.92 14.65 2.37
C ASP A 156 8.68 13.44 1.82
N TYR A 157 8.01 12.55 1.09
CA TYR A 157 8.65 11.44 0.38
C TYR A 157 9.73 11.92 -0.60
N ASP A 158 9.44 12.97 -1.36
CA ASP A 158 10.39 13.55 -2.31
C ASP A 158 11.58 14.19 -1.59
N ALA A 159 11.34 14.90 -0.49
CA ALA A 159 12.39 15.50 0.34
C ALA A 159 13.33 14.43 0.93
N LEU A 160 12.81 13.24 1.22
CA LEU A 160 13.61 12.09 1.66
C LEU A 160 14.43 11.46 0.52
N GLY A 161 14.13 11.76 -0.75
CA GLY A 161 14.76 11.18 -1.94
C GLY A 161 13.99 9.98 -2.55
N GLY A 162 12.85 9.62 -1.99
CA GLY A 162 12.07 8.44 -2.38
C GLY A 162 12.66 7.12 -1.88
N MET A 163 12.33 5.98 -2.52
CA MET A 163 12.87 4.68 -2.08
C MET A 163 14.31 4.45 -2.57
N GLU A 164 15.10 3.74 -1.77
CA GLU A 164 16.45 3.28 -2.10
C GLU A 164 16.41 2.08 -3.08
N VAL A 165 15.97 2.36 -4.31
CA VAL A 165 15.70 1.34 -5.35
C VAL A 165 16.90 0.44 -5.60
N GLU A 166 18.09 1.01 -5.83
CA GLU A 166 19.28 0.21 -6.17
C GLU A 166 19.70 -0.73 -5.03
N LYS A 167 19.54 -0.28 -3.77
CA LYS A 167 19.87 -1.08 -2.58
C LYS A 167 18.90 -2.25 -2.37
N PHE A 168 17.62 -2.06 -2.68
CA PHE A 168 16.56 -3.04 -2.37
C PHE A 168 15.97 -3.75 -3.59
N LYS A 169 16.47 -3.47 -4.80
CA LYS A 169 15.97 -4.01 -6.07
C LYS A 169 15.69 -5.52 -6.06
N PHE A 170 16.62 -6.29 -5.50
CA PHE A 170 16.58 -7.76 -5.43
C PHE A 170 16.54 -8.30 -3.99
N LYS A 171 16.30 -7.43 -3.01
CA LYS A 171 16.27 -7.80 -1.59
C LYS A 171 14.85 -7.73 -1.06
N TRP A 172 14.43 -8.79 -0.38
CA TRP A 172 13.19 -8.78 0.39
C TRP A 172 13.44 -8.32 1.82
N GLY A 173 12.89 -7.16 2.17
CA GLY A 173 12.90 -6.64 3.53
C GLY A 173 14.03 -5.65 3.82
N GLY A 174 13.73 -4.75 4.74
CA GLY A 174 14.60 -3.68 5.22
C GLY A 174 14.37 -2.33 4.53
N GLU A 175 13.66 -2.29 3.40
CA GLU A 175 13.31 -1.06 2.69
C GLU A 175 12.40 -0.16 3.52
N ASP A 176 11.43 -0.75 4.20
CA ASP A 176 10.46 -0.02 5.01
C ASP A 176 11.10 0.51 6.31
N SER A 177 12.00 -0.28 6.91
CA SER A 177 12.79 0.14 8.09
C SER A 177 13.79 1.24 7.73
N GLU A 178 14.43 1.15 6.55
CA GLU A 178 15.34 2.18 6.06
C GLU A 178 14.62 3.51 5.83
N MET A 179 13.41 3.46 5.27
CA MET A 179 12.56 4.65 5.13
C MET A 179 12.19 5.23 6.50
N ALA A 180 11.82 4.39 7.47
CA ALA A 180 11.54 4.83 8.84
C ALA A 180 12.75 5.54 9.48
N ASP A 181 13.97 5.01 9.31
CA ASP A 181 15.19 5.66 9.80
C ASP A 181 15.40 7.04 9.16
N ARG A 182 15.16 7.18 7.85
CA ARG A 182 15.29 8.47 7.16
C ARG A 182 14.26 9.49 7.62
N ILE A 183 13.03 9.05 7.87
CA ILE A 183 11.96 9.91 8.43
C ILE A 183 12.40 10.50 9.77
N LEU A 184 12.90 9.65 10.68
CA LEU A 184 13.39 10.10 11.99
C LEU A 184 14.60 11.04 11.86
N LYS A 185 15.54 10.76 10.94
CA LYS A 185 16.70 11.64 10.67
C LYS A 185 16.29 13.00 10.13
N HIS A 186 15.15 13.09 9.44
CA HIS A 186 14.55 14.36 8.99
C HIS A 186 13.68 15.03 10.05
N GLN A 187 13.78 14.58 11.32
CA GLN A 187 13.08 15.16 12.47
C GLN A 187 11.56 15.12 12.34
N MET A 188 11.03 14.13 11.60
CA MET A 188 9.61 13.84 11.55
C MET A 188 9.25 12.71 12.53
N GLU A 189 8.04 12.80 13.08
CA GLU A 189 7.45 11.82 13.98
C GLU A 189 6.86 10.64 13.19
N ILE A 190 7.02 9.44 13.73
CA ILE A 190 6.33 8.24 13.23
C ILE A 190 5.18 7.92 14.19
N GLU A 191 3.96 8.21 13.78
CA GLU A 191 2.78 7.81 14.53
C GLU A 191 2.50 6.32 14.33
N ARG A 192 2.73 5.52 15.39
CA ARG A 192 2.47 4.08 15.42
C ARG A 192 1.32 3.78 16.38
N LEU A 193 0.20 3.33 15.85
CA LEU A 193 -0.97 2.89 16.62
C LEU A 193 -1.39 1.50 16.18
N CYS A 194 -1.80 0.65 17.13
CA CYS A 194 -2.51 -0.58 16.82
C CYS A 194 -3.84 -0.20 16.16
N HIS A 195 -3.95 -0.40 14.85
CA HIS A 195 -5.14 -0.02 14.09
C HIS A 195 -6.19 -1.15 14.21
N PRO A 196 -7.31 -0.93 14.91
CA PRO A 196 -8.32 -1.98 15.08
C PRO A 196 -8.88 -2.42 13.74
N GLY A 197 -9.07 -3.73 13.56
CA GLY A 197 -9.67 -4.27 12.33
C GLY A 197 -8.75 -4.30 11.12
N MET A 198 -7.48 -3.89 11.22
CA MET A 198 -6.49 -4.00 10.15
C MET A 198 -5.71 -5.31 10.27
N PHE A 199 -6.09 -6.28 9.44
CA PHE A 199 -5.60 -7.64 9.45
C PHE A 199 -4.84 -7.96 8.17
N HIS A 200 -3.62 -8.44 8.33
CA HIS A 200 -2.87 -9.06 7.25
C HIS A 200 -3.16 -10.55 7.23
N PHE A 201 -3.71 -11.04 6.12
CA PHE A 201 -4.02 -12.44 5.95
C PHE A 201 -2.76 -13.30 5.92
N PHE A 202 -2.86 -14.51 6.45
CA PHE A 202 -1.78 -15.47 6.35
C PHE A 202 -1.52 -15.83 4.87
N HIS A 203 -0.28 -15.73 4.44
CA HIS A 203 0.20 -16.25 3.16
C HIS A 203 1.62 -16.80 3.33
N ARG A 204 2.01 -17.71 2.42
CA ARG A 204 3.38 -18.21 2.33
C ARG A 204 4.17 -17.25 1.45
N LYS A 205 5.41 -16.97 1.85
CA LYS A 205 6.38 -16.23 1.03
C LYS A 205 6.79 -17.03 -0.19
#